data_AF-A0AAD6BQY6-F1
#
_entry.id   AF-A0AAD6BQY6-F1
#
_cell.length_a   1.000
_cell.length_b   1.000
_cell.length_c   1.000
_cell.angle_alpha   90.00
_cell.angle_beta   90.00
_cell.angle_gamma   90.00
#
_symmetry.space_group_name_H-M   'P 1'
#
loop_
_entity.id
_entity.type
_entity.pdbx_description
1 polymer ?
#
loop_
_entity_poly.entity_id
_entity_poly.type
_entity_poly.pdbx_seq_one_letter_code
_entity_poly.pdbx_strand_id
1 'polypeptide(L)'
;MPEHCAAYCCANRRTIVNRGRGITFHKFPKDKDMRKKWEVALRREGFTASESSLPGSPPKNLQIDFKAKQGHEYSKDHREFALTLHLHGPKAYKYLRETKNLPLPHPHALQRWLCSVDGKPGLNKMMLDMLERRCQEDQAKYGYMGDGNNETDVATEALVFMVVGLQGHWKAPIAYYLTKSLSPETQRVLLSHALEELHARGIRVVSVTMDGHASNVSMCNQLGCELKGNPQEPLKTSFPHPST
;
A
#
# COMPACT_ATOMS: atom_id res chain seq x y z
N MET A 1 -44.62 -16.75 0.30
CA MET A 1 -43.20 -16.79 -0.15
C MET A 1 -42.40 -16.01 0.91
N PRO A 2 -41.20 -16.43 1.37
CA PRO A 2 -40.58 -15.84 2.56
C PRO A 2 -40.27 -14.35 2.40
N GLU A 3 -40.46 -13.59 3.49
CA GLU A 3 -40.28 -12.13 3.53
C GLU A 3 -38.92 -11.68 4.08
N HIS A 4 -38.24 -12.52 4.86
CA HIS A 4 -36.96 -12.22 5.51
C HIS A 4 -35.91 -13.31 5.24
N CYS A 5 -34.63 -12.92 5.34
CA CYS A 5 -33.50 -13.83 5.20
C CYS A 5 -33.18 -14.57 6.50
N ALA A 6 -33.06 -15.90 6.47
CA ALA A 6 -32.61 -16.70 7.62
C ALA A 6 -31.09 -16.74 7.86
N ALA A 7 -30.24 -16.13 7.03
CA ALA A 7 -28.80 -16.07 7.28
C ALA A 7 -28.50 -15.23 8.52
N TYR A 8 -27.52 -15.66 9.33
CA TYR A 8 -27.14 -14.96 10.55
C TYR A 8 -26.76 -13.50 10.26
N CYS A 9 -27.31 -12.56 11.03
CA CYS A 9 -27.12 -11.10 10.89
C CYS A 9 -27.50 -10.50 9.52
N CYS A 10 -28.27 -11.20 8.69
CA CYS A 10 -28.74 -10.64 7.42
C CYS A 10 -30.03 -9.83 7.61
N ALA A 11 -29.99 -8.54 7.32
CA ALA A 11 -31.15 -7.64 7.38
C ALA A 11 -31.99 -7.61 6.08
N ASN A 12 -31.65 -8.43 5.08
CA ASN A 12 -32.35 -8.40 3.79
C ASN A 12 -33.78 -8.94 3.91
N ARG A 13 -34.72 -8.14 3.37
CA ARG A 13 -36.14 -8.48 3.23
C ARG A 13 -36.59 -8.41 1.77
N ARG A 14 -37.66 -9.12 1.45
CA ARG A 14 -38.23 -9.20 0.11
C ARG A 14 -38.91 -7.87 -0.26
N THR A 15 -38.20 -7.00 -0.98
CA THR A 15 -38.72 -5.72 -1.49
C THR A 15 -38.41 -5.56 -2.97
N ILE A 16 -39.16 -4.70 -3.66
CA ILE A 16 -38.91 -4.35 -5.08
C ILE A 16 -37.48 -3.80 -5.24
N VAL A 17 -37.02 -2.97 -4.30
CA VAL A 17 -35.66 -2.42 -4.27
C VAL A 17 -34.59 -3.52 -4.22
N ASN A 18 -34.75 -4.52 -3.35
CA ASN A 18 -33.78 -5.61 -3.24
C ASN A 18 -33.85 -6.57 -4.45
N ARG A 19 -35.03 -6.75 -5.05
CA ARG A 19 -35.17 -7.49 -6.31
C ARG A 19 -34.43 -6.81 -7.46
N GLY A 20 -34.48 -5.47 -7.54
CA GLY A 20 -33.70 -4.68 -8.50
C GLY A 20 -32.19 -4.81 -8.32
N ARG A 21 -31.72 -5.12 -7.10
CA ARG A 21 -30.30 -5.42 -6.79
C ARG A 21 -29.92 -6.89 -7.09
N GLY A 22 -30.84 -7.66 -7.68
CA GLY A 22 -30.63 -9.07 -8.00
C GLY A 22 -30.70 -10.00 -6.80
N ILE A 23 -31.33 -9.58 -5.69
CA ILE A 23 -31.51 -10.42 -4.50
C ILE A 23 -32.85 -11.14 -4.60
N THR A 24 -32.82 -12.46 -4.77
CA THR A 24 -34.00 -13.32 -4.81
C THR A 24 -34.12 -14.16 -3.53
N PHE A 25 -35.36 -14.46 -3.12
CA PHE A 25 -35.66 -15.25 -1.91
C PHE A 25 -36.21 -16.61 -2.31
N HIS A 26 -35.59 -17.67 -1.78
CA HIS A 26 -35.88 -19.06 -2.15
C HIS A 26 -36.31 -19.88 -0.93
N LYS A 27 -36.99 -21.00 -1.18
CA LYS A 27 -37.25 -22.00 -0.14
C LYS A 27 -36.08 -22.99 -0.06
N PHE A 28 -35.80 -23.50 1.14
CA PHE A 28 -34.85 -24.58 1.36
C PHE A 28 -35.27 -25.79 0.52
N PRO A 29 -34.28 -26.54 0.01
CA PRO A 29 -34.54 -27.80 -0.66
C PRO A 29 -35.38 -28.76 0.21
N LYS A 30 -36.29 -29.49 -0.44
CA LYS A 30 -37.03 -30.59 0.20
C LYS A 30 -36.11 -31.79 0.49
N ASP A 31 -35.11 -31.98 -0.36
CA ASP A 31 -34.06 -32.98 -0.21
C ASP A 31 -33.25 -32.75 1.09
N LYS A 32 -33.09 -33.81 1.87
CA LYS A 32 -32.48 -33.74 3.22
C LYS A 32 -31.00 -33.39 3.18
N ASP A 33 -30.25 -33.95 2.22
CA ASP A 33 -28.81 -33.76 2.13
C ASP A 33 -28.47 -32.35 1.63
N MET A 34 -29.22 -31.86 0.65
CA MET A 34 -29.10 -30.48 0.18
C MET A 34 -29.56 -29.48 1.24
N ARG A 35 -30.61 -29.78 2.01
CA ARG A 35 -31.03 -28.93 3.13
C ARG A 35 -29.93 -28.82 4.19
N LYS A 36 -29.30 -29.94 4.57
CA LYS A 36 -28.20 -29.95 5.55
C LYS A 36 -26.99 -29.14 5.08
N LYS A 37 -26.65 -29.22 3.79
CA LYS A 37 -25.60 -28.36 3.19
C LYS A 37 -25.94 -26.87 3.30
N TRP A 38 -27.21 -26.51 3.11
CA TRP A 38 -27.68 -25.13 3.24
C TRP A 38 -27.72 -24.65 4.70
N GLU A 39 -28.09 -25.51 5.66
CA GLU A 39 -28.04 -25.19 7.10
C GLU A 39 -26.62 -24.87 7.56
N VAL A 40 -25.63 -25.67 7.15
CA VAL A 40 -24.20 -25.43 7.42
C VAL A 40 -23.74 -24.09 6.83
N ALA A 41 -24.20 -23.74 5.63
CA ALA A 41 -23.83 -22.49 4.97
C ALA A 41 -24.35 -21.23 5.71
N LEU A 42 -25.38 -21.36 6.56
CA LEU A 42 -25.95 -20.23 7.30
C LEU A 42 -25.18 -19.82 8.55
N ARG A 43 -24.18 -20.61 8.94
CA ARG A 43 -23.27 -20.33 10.06
C ARG A 43 -23.99 -19.95 11.37
N ARG A 44 -25.16 -20.56 11.64
CA ARG A 44 -25.89 -20.46 12.92
C ARG A 44 -25.68 -21.76 13.71
N GLU A 45 -25.04 -21.69 14.87
CA GLU A 45 -24.93 -22.86 15.75
C GLU A 45 -26.31 -23.27 16.29
N GLY A 46 -26.62 -24.57 16.23
CA GLY A 46 -27.87 -25.14 16.78
C GLY A 46 -29.14 -24.87 15.96
N PHE A 47 -29.06 -24.34 14.75
CA PHE A 47 -30.23 -24.05 13.91
C PHE A 47 -30.68 -25.28 13.11
N THR A 48 -31.95 -25.66 13.24
CA THR A 48 -32.64 -26.67 12.42
C THR A 48 -33.72 -26.02 11.56
N ALA A 49 -33.67 -26.21 10.25
CA ALA A 49 -34.62 -25.56 9.35
C ALA A 49 -36.02 -26.21 9.44
N SER A 50 -37.01 -25.43 9.89
CA SER A 50 -38.43 -25.76 9.73
C SER A 50 -38.92 -25.42 8.31
N GLU A 51 -40.07 -25.94 7.87
CA GLU A 51 -40.69 -25.58 6.58
C GLU A 51 -40.99 -24.07 6.42
N SER A 52 -40.98 -23.33 7.53
CA SER A 52 -41.20 -21.88 7.61
C SER A 52 -39.93 -21.04 7.72
N SER A 53 -38.76 -21.65 7.97
CA SER A 53 -37.50 -20.92 8.13
C SER A 53 -36.72 -20.98 6.82
N LEU A 54 -36.32 -19.86 6.19
CA LEU A 54 -35.65 -19.91 4.87
C LEU A 54 -34.60 -18.79 4.69
N PRO A 55 -33.42 -19.09 4.10
CA PRO A 55 -32.35 -18.16 3.94
C PRO A 55 -32.60 -17.26 2.74
N GLY A 56 -32.47 -15.96 2.93
CA GLY A 56 -32.29 -15.04 1.82
C GLY A 56 -30.88 -15.25 1.27
N SER A 57 -30.71 -15.00 -0.02
CA SER A 57 -29.38 -14.86 -0.60
C SER A 57 -28.55 -13.93 0.29
N PRO A 58 -27.31 -14.28 0.64
CA PRO A 58 -26.46 -13.39 1.42
C PRO A 58 -26.43 -12.00 0.76
N PRO A 59 -26.40 -10.91 1.54
CA PRO A 59 -26.21 -9.59 0.96
C PRO A 59 -24.98 -9.63 0.07
N LYS A 60 -25.07 -9.07 -1.15
CA LYS A 60 -23.93 -8.80 -2.03
C LYS A 60 -22.99 -7.72 -1.46
N ASN A 61 -22.91 -7.57 -0.14
CA ASN A 61 -21.94 -6.72 0.52
C ASN A 61 -21.09 -7.65 1.38
N LEU A 62 -19.84 -7.82 0.94
CA LEU A 62 -18.89 -8.85 1.35
C LEU A 62 -19.17 -10.26 0.80
N GLN A 63 -19.57 -10.37 -0.48
CA GLN A 63 -19.08 -11.51 -1.26
C GLN A 63 -17.56 -11.33 -1.36
N ILE A 64 -16.86 -11.89 -0.38
CA ILE A 64 -15.53 -12.46 -0.56
C ILE A 64 -15.74 -13.65 -1.51
N ASP A 65 -16.10 -13.36 -2.77
CA ASP A 65 -15.60 -14.13 -3.90
C ASP A 65 -14.10 -13.78 -4.00
N PHE A 66 -13.34 -14.06 -2.92
CA PHE A 66 -11.91 -14.26 -3.05
C PHE A 66 -11.75 -15.53 -3.85
N LYS A 67 -11.86 -15.32 -5.16
CA LYS A 67 -11.52 -16.15 -6.30
C LYS A 67 -11.10 -17.53 -5.81
N ALA A 68 -12.05 -18.47 -5.82
CA ALA A 68 -11.70 -19.88 -5.87
C ALA A 68 -10.52 -20.02 -6.84
N LYS A 69 -9.43 -20.67 -6.42
CA LYS A 69 -8.24 -20.90 -7.26
C LYS A 69 -8.69 -21.33 -8.66
N GLN A 70 -8.63 -20.41 -9.63
CA GLN A 70 -8.76 -20.79 -11.03
C GLN A 70 -7.35 -21.24 -11.45
N GLY A 71 -7.02 -22.49 -11.11
CA GLY A 71 -5.70 -23.07 -11.39
C GLY A 71 -4.62 -22.82 -10.31
N HIS A 72 -3.36 -22.84 -10.72
CA HIS A 72 -2.18 -22.77 -9.83
C HIS A 72 -1.73 -21.34 -9.48
N GLU A 73 -2.31 -20.31 -10.10
CA GLU A 73 -1.77 -18.94 -10.08
C GLU A 73 -2.74 -17.93 -9.44
N TYR A 74 -2.19 -16.92 -8.77
CA TYR A 74 -2.97 -15.88 -8.09
C TYR A 74 -3.16 -14.67 -9.01
N SER A 75 -4.41 -14.23 -9.21
CA SER A 75 -4.70 -13.01 -9.98
C SER A 75 -4.09 -11.76 -9.35
N LYS A 76 -3.77 -10.73 -10.15
CA LYS A 76 -3.20 -9.45 -9.70
C LYS A 76 -3.97 -8.83 -8.53
N ASP A 77 -5.29 -8.67 -8.63
CA ASP A 77 -6.10 -8.06 -7.55
C ASP A 77 -6.06 -8.87 -6.25
N HIS A 78 -5.98 -10.21 -6.35
CA HIS A 78 -5.86 -11.07 -5.19
C HIS A 78 -4.49 -10.88 -4.53
N ARG A 79 -3.42 -10.80 -5.33
CA ARG A 79 -2.06 -10.53 -4.84
C ARG A 79 -2.01 -9.17 -4.14
N GLU A 80 -2.56 -8.13 -4.76
CA GLU A 80 -2.64 -6.78 -4.21
C GLU A 80 -3.41 -6.74 -2.90
N PHE A 81 -4.62 -7.31 -2.86
CA PHE A 81 -5.39 -7.38 -1.62
C PHE A 81 -4.64 -8.10 -0.50
N ALA A 82 -4.04 -9.26 -0.81
CA ALA A 82 -3.35 -10.04 0.20
C ALA A 82 -2.11 -9.31 0.73
N LEU A 83 -1.38 -8.61 -0.14
CA LEU A 83 -0.26 -7.74 0.23
C LEU A 83 -0.73 -6.56 1.10
N THR A 84 -1.78 -5.84 0.69
CA THR A 84 -2.33 -4.71 1.45
C THR A 84 -2.81 -5.14 2.83
N LEU A 85 -3.56 -6.23 2.91
CA LEU A 85 -4.06 -6.77 4.18
C LEU A 85 -2.91 -7.20 5.10
N HIS A 86 -1.87 -7.85 4.55
CA HIS A 86 -0.70 -8.23 5.31
C HIS A 86 0.09 -7.01 5.80
N LEU A 87 0.24 -6.00 4.96
CA LEU A 87 0.92 -4.73 5.28
C LEU A 87 0.21 -3.97 6.41
N HIS A 88 -1.12 -3.93 6.41
CA HIS A 88 -1.90 -3.23 7.44
C HIS A 88 -1.96 -3.99 8.78
N GLY A 89 -1.76 -5.31 8.76
CA GLY A 89 -1.77 -6.09 9.98
C GLY A 89 -1.39 -7.55 9.76
N PRO A 90 -0.12 -7.95 9.96
CA PRO A 90 0.30 -9.34 9.81
C PRO A 90 -0.45 -10.29 10.75
N LYS A 91 -0.78 -9.83 11.97
CA LYS A 91 -1.58 -10.58 12.94
C LYS A 91 -3.03 -10.77 12.48
N ALA A 92 -3.63 -9.72 11.93
CA ALA A 92 -4.97 -9.78 11.37
C ALA A 92 -5.02 -10.70 10.15
N TYR A 93 -4.02 -10.63 9.27
CA TYR A 93 -3.87 -11.54 8.13
C TYR A 93 -3.78 -13.00 8.58
N LYS A 94 -2.94 -13.29 9.59
CA LYS A 94 -2.78 -14.64 10.14
C LYS A 94 -4.10 -15.15 10.75
N TYR A 95 -4.77 -14.33 11.56
CA TYR A 95 -6.08 -14.65 12.14
C TYR A 95 -7.14 -14.94 11.07
N LEU A 96 -7.21 -14.10 10.03
CA LEU A 96 -8.17 -14.26 8.94
C LEU A 96 -7.91 -15.54 8.12
N ARG A 97 -6.63 -15.88 7.92
CA ARG A 97 -6.23 -17.10 7.22
C ARG A 97 -6.46 -18.37 8.06
N GLU A 98 -6.03 -18.38 9.31
CA GLU A 98 -5.96 -19.58 10.16
C GLU A 98 -7.22 -19.79 11.00
N THR A 99 -7.84 -18.72 11.51
CA THR A 99 -9.01 -18.80 12.39
C THR A 99 -10.32 -18.60 11.64
N LYS A 100 -10.32 -17.78 10.58
CA LYS A 100 -11.51 -17.53 9.75
C LYS A 100 -11.52 -18.31 8.43
N ASN A 101 -10.52 -19.16 8.19
CA ASN A 101 -10.36 -20.00 7.00
C ASN A 101 -10.58 -19.24 5.69
N LEU A 102 -10.14 -17.97 5.61
CA LEU A 102 -10.16 -17.25 4.34
C LEU A 102 -9.09 -17.82 3.40
N PRO A 103 -9.38 -17.94 2.09
CA PRO A 103 -8.46 -18.50 1.08
C PRO A 103 -7.34 -17.50 0.74
N LEU A 104 -6.51 -17.17 1.74
CA LEU A 104 -5.42 -16.22 1.62
C LEU A 104 -4.09 -16.94 1.32
N PRO A 105 -3.22 -16.34 0.47
CA PRO A 105 -1.89 -16.87 0.20
C PRO A 105 -1.09 -17.11 1.47
N HIS A 106 -0.18 -18.09 1.44
CA HIS A 106 0.77 -18.26 2.53
C HIS A 106 1.69 -17.03 2.63
N PRO A 107 2.10 -16.58 3.84
CA PRO A 107 3.04 -15.46 4.00
C PRO A 107 4.33 -15.59 3.17
N HIS A 108 4.82 -16.81 2.96
CA HIS A 108 5.96 -17.07 2.08
C HIS A 108 5.70 -16.68 0.61
N ALA A 109 4.47 -16.83 0.12
CA ALA A 109 4.10 -16.36 -1.22
C ALA A 109 4.12 -14.82 -1.31
N LEU A 110 3.62 -14.15 -0.26
CA LEU A 110 3.69 -12.68 -0.15
C LEU A 110 5.15 -12.21 -0.15
N GLN A 111 6.01 -12.86 0.63
CA GLN A 111 7.44 -12.57 0.68
C GLN A 111 8.09 -12.75 -0.69
N ARG A 112 7.81 -13.83 -1.41
CA ARG A 112 8.31 -14.02 -2.79
C ARG A 112 7.87 -12.90 -3.74
N TRP A 113 6.67 -12.36 -3.57
CA TRP A 113 6.20 -11.25 -4.40
C TRP A 113 6.87 -9.93 -4.03
N LEU A 114 7.09 -9.67 -2.75
CA LEU A 114 7.80 -8.49 -2.28
C LEU A 114 9.29 -8.53 -2.68
N CYS A 115 9.93 -9.69 -2.61
CA CYS A 115 11.31 -9.88 -3.04
C CYS A 115 11.52 -9.72 -4.56
N SER A 116 10.46 -9.72 -5.36
CA SER A 116 10.55 -9.47 -6.81
C SER A 116 10.63 -8.00 -7.18
N VAL A 117 10.40 -7.09 -6.23
CA VAL A 117 10.56 -5.65 -6.41
C VAL A 117 12.01 -5.29 -6.07
N ASP A 118 12.70 -4.61 -7.00
CA ASP A 118 14.09 -4.18 -6.79
C ASP A 118 14.15 -3.16 -5.64
N GLY A 119 14.52 -3.63 -4.46
CA GLY A 119 14.69 -2.87 -3.23
C GLY A 119 16.16 -2.64 -2.93
N LYS A 120 16.93 -2.23 -3.94
CA LYS A 120 18.32 -1.84 -3.73
C LYS A 120 18.40 -0.38 -3.25
N PRO A 121 19.37 -0.06 -2.39
CA PRO A 121 19.65 1.32 -2.02
C PRO A 121 19.89 2.20 -3.25
N GLY A 122 19.42 3.44 -3.20
CA GLY A 122 19.49 4.40 -4.29
C GLY A 122 18.15 5.06 -4.57
N LEU A 123 18.09 5.75 -5.71
CA LEU A 123 16.86 6.35 -6.23
C LEU A 123 15.90 5.26 -6.71
N ASN A 124 14.70 5.27 -6.17
CA ASN A 124 13.64 4.39 -6.60
C ASN A 124 12.99 4.96 -7.86
N LYS A 125 13.52 4.58 -9.01
CA LYS A 125 13.01 5.01 -10.32
C LYS A 125 11.53 4.67 -10.51
N MET A 126 11.08 3.51 -10.03
CA MET A 126 9.67 3.14 -10.10
C MET A 126 8.78 4.13 -9.36
N MET A 127 9.21 4.63 -8.20
CA MET A 127 8.49 5.65 -7.44
C MET A 127 8.55 7.03 -8.11
N LEU A 128 9.72 7.42 -8.64
CA LEU A 128 9.85 8.68 -9.39
C LEU A 128 8.97 8.69 -10.65
N ASP A 129 8.98 7.61 -11.43
CA ASP A 129 8.13 7.43 -12.60
C ASP A 129 6.64 7.43 -12.21
N MET A 130 6.26 6.90 -11.03
CA MET A 130 4.89 6.99 -10.52
C MET A 130 4.49 8.43 -10.16
N LEU A 131 5.42 9.22 -9.62
CA LEU A 131 5.19 10.64 -9.33
C LEU A 131 5.06 11.48 -10.61
N GLU A 132 5.89 11.20 -11.60
CA GLU A 132 5.81 11.79 -12.94
C GLU A 132 4.49 11.44 -13.62
N ARG A 133 4.08 10.16 -13.59
CA ARG A 133 2.76 9.71 -14.09
C ARG A 133 1.57 10.37 -13.39
N ARG A 134 1.74 10.80 -12.14
CA ARG A 134 0.71 11.56 -11.42
C ARG A 134 0.61 13.00 -11.90
N CYS A 135 1.67 13.51 -12.53
CA CYS A 135 1.70 14.81 -13.18
C CYS A 135 1.29 14.77 -14.66
N GLN A 136 1.52 13.66 -15.40
CA GLN A 136 1.19 13.53 -16.82
C GLN A 136 0.85 12.07 -17.19
N GLU A 137 -0.24 11.83 -17.94
CA GLU A 137 -0.58 10.50 -18.49
C GLU A 137 0.27 10.17 -19.74
N ASP A 138 0.80 8.93 -19.76
CA ASP A 138 1.36 8.10 -20.86
C ASP A 138 2.90 7.87 -21.02
N GLN A 139 3.21 6.79 -21.75
CA GLN A 139 4.25 5.73 -21.64
C GLN A 139 5.80 5.98 -21.77
N ALA A 140 6.55 5.14 -21.01
CA ALA A 140 7.75 4.32 -21.35
C ALA A 140 9.22 4.71 -20.95
N LYS A 141 9.81 3.77 -20.17
CA LYS A 141 11.18 3.16 -20.20
C LYS A 141 12.47 3.81 -19.61
N TYR A 142 13.02 3.04 -18.64
CA TYR A 142 14.42 2.69 -18.28
C TYR A 142 15.40 3.67 -17.60
N GLY A 143 16.15 3.10 -16.64
CA GLY A 143 17.61 3.27 -16.56
C GLY A 143 18.24 3.30 -15.17
N TYR A 144 18.30 2.20 -14.41
CA TYR A 144 18.98 2.06 -13.11
C TYR A 144 20.42 2.64 -13.12
N MET A 145 20.74 3.57 -12.22
CA MET A 145 22.11 4.00 -11.92
C MET A 145 22.36 3.68 -10.45
N GLY A 146 23.10 2.61 -10.23
CA GLY A 146 23.57 2.19 -8.92
C GLY A 146 24.80 1.36 -9.20
N ASP A 147 25.92 2.06 -9.31
CA ASP A 147 27.24 1.47 -9.46
C ASP A 147 27.48 0.54 -8.27
N GLY A 148 27.84 -0.70 -8.59
CA GLY A 148 27.89 -1.79 -7.64
C GLY A 148 29.17 -1.72 -6.83
N ASN A 149 29.12 -1.09 -5.66
CA ASN A 149 30.04 -1.44 -4.59
C ASN A 149 29.32 -2.33 -3.58
N ASN A 150 29.67 -3.62 -3.61
CA ASN A 150 29.36 -4.60 -2.58
C ASN A 150 30.10 -4.22 -1.28
N GLU A 151 29.69 -3.17 -0.60
CA GLU A 151 30.09 -2.97 0.78
C GLU A 151 29.29 -3.95 1.65
N THR A 152 29.96 -5.03 2.06
CA THR A 152 29.46 -6.06 3.00
C THR A 152 29.33 -5.56 4.44
N ASP A 153 29.43 -4.24 4.61
CA ASP A 153 29.54 -3.56 5.87
C ASP A 153 28.15 -3.25 6.42
N VAL A 154 27.88 -3.68 7.66
CA VAL A 154 26.58 -3.45 8.30
C VAL A 154 26.36 -1.95 8.48
N ALA A 155 25.33 -1.42 7.81
CA ALA A 155 24.92 -0.03 7.94
C ALA A 155 24.35 0.25 9.33
N THR A 156 24.64 1.44 9.87
CA THR A 156 24.11 1.93 11.15
C THR A 156 23.07 3.03 10.96
N GLU A 157 23.05 3.65 9.78
CA GLU A 157 22.17 4.78 9.45
C GLU A 157 21.44 4.53 8.12
N ALA A 158 20.23 5.07 8.01
CA ALA A 158 19.43 5.06 6.80
C ALA A 158 18.97 6.48 6.47
N LEU A 159 19.44 7.04 5.36
CA LEU A 159 18.96 8.30 4.82
C LEU A 159 17.77 8.02 3.90
N VAL A 160 16.66 8.72 4.07
CA VAL A 160 15.46 8.59 3.23
C VAL A 160 15.05 9.95 2.70
N PHE A 161 14.92 10.07 1.38
CA PHE A 161 14.33 11.24 0.73
C PHE A 161 12.86 10.96 0.41
N MET A 162 11.99 11.89 0.79
CA MET A 162 10.55 11.78 0.59
C MET A 162 10.01 13.08 -0.01
N VAL A 163 9.23 12.96 -1.08
CA VAL A 163 8.50 14.08 -1.67
C VAL A 163 7.14 14.18 -1.01
N VAL A 164 6.78 15.39 -0.60
CA VAL A 164 5.50 15.70 0.04
C VAL A 164 4.75 16.70 -0.82
N GLY A 165 3.50 16.37 -1.16
CA GLY A 165 2.64 17.28 -1.92
C GLY A 165 2.24 18.49 -1.08
N LEU A 166 2.50 19.71 -1.57
CA LEU A 166 2.00 20.94 -0.94
C LEU A 166 0.51 21.16 -1.21
N GLN A 167 0.07 20.86 -2.43
CA GLN A 167 -1.33 21.00 -2.87
C GLN A 167 -2.14 19.69 -2.78
N GLY A 168 -1.66 18.70 -2.03
CA GLY A 168 -2.38 17.43 -1.84
C GLY A 168 -1.82 16.61 -0.69
N HIS A 169 -2.67 15.86 -0.01
CA HIS A 169 -2.27 15.07 1.16
C HIS A 169 -1.61 13.73 0.75
N TRP A 170 -0.41 13.80 0.18
CA TRP A 170 0.36 12.62 -0.19
C TRP A 170 1.85 12.79 0.13
N LYS A 171 2.50 11.65 0.37
CA LYS A 171 3.93 11.54 0.63
C LYS A 171 4.46 10.31 -0.10
N ALA A 172 5.62 10.41 -0.72
CA ALA A 172 6.24 9.29 -1.43
C ALA A 172 7.74 9.25 -1.17
N PRO A 173 8.28 8.16 -0.60
CA PRO A 173 9.72 7.97 -0.53
C PRO A 173 10.27 7.78 -1.96
N ILE A 174 11.27 8.57 -2.32
CA ILE A 174 11.87 8.57 -3.67
C ILE A 174 13.27 7.97 -3.69
N ALA A 175 13.96 7.96 -2.55
CA ALA A 175 15.28 7.34 -2.42
C ALA A 175 15.55 6.94 -0.98
N TYR A 176 16.38 5.91 -0.81
CA TYR A 176 17.00 5.63 0.47
C TYR A 176 18.43 5.14 0.28
N TYR A 177 19.28 5.47 1.24
CA TYR A 177 20.69 5.11 1.24
C TYR A 177 21.04 4.52 2.61
N LEU A 178 21.71 3.38 2.61
CA LEU A 178 22.18 2.71 3.82
C LEU A 178 23.68 2.96 3.94
N THR A 179 24.13 3.49 5.07
CA THR A 179 25.55 3.79 5.30
C THR A 179 25.92 3.63 6.78
N LYS A 180 27.22 3.50 7.06
CA LYS A 180 27.77 3.55 8.42
C LYS A 180 27.84 4.98 8.99
N SER A 181 27.96 5.97 8.13
CA SER A 181 27.94 7.38 8.53
C SER A 181 27.57 8.29 7.36
N LEU A 182 26.76 9.30 7.64
CA LEU A 182 26.38 10.34 6.70
C LEU A 182 27.25 11.58 6.88
N SER A 183 28.26 11.74 6.00
CA SER A 183 29.03 12.99 5.97
C SER A 183 28.18 14.12 5.37
N PRO A 184 28.34 15.38 5.82
CA PRO A 184 27.61 16.52 5.25
C PRO A 184 27.81 16.67 3.74
N GLU A 185 29.02 16.36 3.25
CA GLU A 185 29.35 16.42 1.83
C GLU A 185 28.59 15.34 1.02
N THR A 186 28.54 14.11 1.54
CA THR A 186 27.75 13.04 0.93
C THR A 186 26.26 13.41 0.91
N GLN A 187 25.72 13.94 2.01
CA GLN A 187 24.32 14.39 2.08
C GLN A 187 24.04 15.48 1.04
N ARG A 188 24.95 16.45 0.87
CA ARG A 188 24.86 17.53 -0.11
C ARG A 188 24.78 17.00 -1.53
N VAL A 189 25.67 16.08 -1.89
CA VAL A 189 25.71 15.45 -3.23
C VAL A 189 24.42 14.67 -3.48
N LEU A 190 23.98 13.85 -2.51
CA LEU A 190 22.75 13.06 -2.64
C LEU A 190 21.50 13.95 -2.76
N LEU A 191 21.42 15.04 -1.99
CA LEU A 191 20.32 16.00 -2.09
C LEU A 191 20.32 16.72 -3.43
N SER A 192 21.47 17.18 -3.91
CA SER A 192 21.58 17.87 -5.20
C SER A 192 21.11 16.98 -6.34
N HIS A 193 21.58 15.73 -6.36
CA HIS A 193 21.15 14.73 -7.35
C HIS A 193 19.65 14.42 -7.26
N ALA A 194 19.08 14.33 -6.06
CA ALA A 194 17.64 14.15 -5.89
C ALA A 194 16.83 15.34 -6.43
N LEU A 195 17.31 16.57 -6.24
CA LEU A 195 16.67 17.78 -6.78
C LEU A 195 16.74 17.83 -8.31
N GLU A 196 17.88 17.48 -8.90
CA GLU A 196 18.07 17.38 -10.35
C GLU A 196 17.11 16.37 -10.98
N GLU A 197 16.99 15.17 -10.39
CA GLU A 197 16.10 14.11 -10.88
C GLU A 197 14.61 14.48 -10.78
N LEU A 198 14.24 15.23 -9.74
CA LEU A 198 12.87 15.76 -9.61
C LEU A 198 12.60 16.86 -10.64
N HIS A 199 13.57 17.77 -10.84
CA HIS A 199 13.48 18.84 -11.82
C HIS A 199 13.37 18.29 -13.25
N ALA A 200 14.16 17.28 -13.60
CA ALA A 200 14.12 16.61 -14.90
C ALA A 200 12.73 16.02 -15.22
N ARG A 201 11.95 15.66 -14.21
CA ARG A 201 10.58 15.13 -14.31
C ARG A 201 9.48 16.18 -14.15
N GLY A 202 9.85 17.47 -14.20
CA GLY A 202 8.92 18.58 -14.06
C GLY A 202 8.36 18.77 -12.64
N ILE A 203 8.93 18.10 -11.63
CA ILE A 203 8.51 18.25 -10.25
C ILE A 203 9.27 19.43 -9.64
N ARG A 204 8.55 20.54 -9.44
CA ARG A 204 9.10 21.75 -8.81
C ARG A 204 9.17 21.59 -7.29
N VAL A 205 10.37 21.43 -6.76
CA VAL A 205 10.65 21.44 -5.32
C VAL A 205 10.75 22.88 -4.82
N VAL A 206 9.94 23.23 -3.81
CA VAL A 206 9.88 24.60 -3.26
C VAL A 206 10.68 24.73 -1.97
N SER A 207 10.75 23.67 -1.17
CA SER A 207 11.46 23.66 0.10
C SER A 207 11.98 22.26 0.41
N VAL A 208 13.06 22.22 1.19
CA VAL A 208 13.63 20.99 1.75
C VAL A 208 13.48 21.05 3.26
N THR A 209 12.89 20.02 3.86
CA THR A 209 12.69 19.93 5.32
C THR A 209 13.58 18.82 5.90
N MET A 210 14.31 19.15 6.96
CA MET A 210 15.20 18.23 7.67
C MET A 210 15.12 18.51 9.17
N ASP A 211 15.64 17.59 9.99
CA ASP A 211 15.76 17.81 11.43
C ASP A 211 16.93 18.77 11.76
N GLY A 212 17.10 19.09 13.05
CA GLY A 212 18.16 19.96 13.54
C GLY A 212 19.54 19.30 13.69
N HIS A 213 19.78 18.13 13.08
CA HIS A 213 21.05 17.42 13.25
C HIS A 213 22.24 18.24 12.70
N ALA A 214 23.39 18.15 13.37
CA ALA A 214 24.56 18.96 13.03
C ALA A 214 25.05 18.73 11.59
N SER A 215 24.94 17.50 11.08
CA SER A 215 25.31 17.18 9.69
C SER A 215 24.41 17.90 8.69
N ASN A 216 23.10 17.95 8.95
CA ASN A 216 22.09 18.60 8.11
C ASN A 216 22.29 20.12 8.07
N VAL A 217 22.61 20.73 9.22
CA VAL A 217 22.99 22.14 9.29
C VAL A 217 24.28 22.41 8.51
N SER A 218 25.29 21.55 8.66
CA SER A 218 26.56 21.69 7.92
C SER A 218 26.36 21.53 6.40
N MET A 219 25.49 20.61 5.97
CA MET A 219 25.14 20.43 4.57
C MET A 219 24.48 21.70 4.02
N CYS A 220 23.54 22.31 4.75
CA CYS A 220 22.92 23.56 4.34
C CYS A 220 23.93 24.70 4.20
N ASN A 221 24.90 24.78 5.11
CA ASN A 221 25.96 25.78 5.02
C ASN A 221 26.82 25.59 3.76
N GLN A 222 27.11 24.33 3.38
CA GLN A 222 27.82 24.03 2.13
C GLN A 222 27.00 24.36 0.87
N LEU A 223 25.67 24.30 0.94
CA LEU A 223 24.78 24.77 -0.12
C LEU A 223 24.67 26.31 -0.17
N GLY A 224 25.29 27.01 0.78
CA GLY A 224 25.30 28.46 0.84
C GLY A 224 24.19 29.07 1.69
N CYS A 225 23.49 28.27 2.51
CA CYS A 225 22.64 28.79 3.58
C CYS A 225 23.48 29.25 4.78
N GLU A 226 22.91 30.09 5.63
CA GLU A 226 23.51 30.49 6.90
C GLU A 226 22.46 30.35 7.99
N LEU A 227 22.42 29.17 8.63
CA LEU A 227 21.42 28.81 9.63
C LEU A 227 21.85 29.13 11.08
N LYS A 228 23.12 29.52 11.28
CA LYS A 228 23.72 29.88 12.58
C LYS A 228 24.43 31.24 12.51
N GLY A 229 23.77 32.22 11.89
CA GLY A 229 24.29 33.58 11.74
C GLY A 229 24.04 34.46 12.97
N ASN A 230 24.49 35.71 12.88
CA ASN A 230 24.20 36.75 13.87
C ASN A 230 22.67 36.94 14.00
N PRO A 231 22.08 36.92 15.22
CA PRO A 231 20.64 37.18 15.41
C PRO A 231 20.14 38.52 14.87
N GLN A 232 21.05 39.46 14.59
CA GLN A 232 20.74 40.79 14.06
C GLN A 232 20.67 40.83 12.53
N GLU A 233 21.13 39.78 11.85
CA GLU A 233 21.08 39.67 10.39
C GLU A 233 20.05 38.62 9.95
N PRO A 234 19.32 38.85 8.85
CA PRO A 234 18.34 37.88 8.37
C PRO A 234 19.04 36.59 7.93
N LEU A 235 18.55 35.45 8.42
CA LEU A 235 19.10 34.14 8.08
C LEU A 235 19.02 33.90 6.57
N LYS A 236 20.13 33.47 5.97
CA LYS A 236 20.14 33.01 4.59
C LYS A 236 19.59 31.60 4.52
N THR A 237 18.30 31.46 4.22
CA THR A 237 17.55 30.19 4.29
C THR A 237 17.31 29.53 2.93
N SER A 238 17.86 30.09 1.85
CA SER A 238 17.71 29.60 0.49
C SER A 238 19.06 29.42 -0.20
N PHE A 239 19.14 28.43 -1.08
CA PHE A 239 20.26 28.15 -1.95
C PHE A 239 19.78 28.04 -3.41
N PRO A 240 20.65 28.31 -4.40
CA PRO A 240 20.29 28.17 -5.81
C PRO A 240 19.94 26.71 -6.12
N HIS A 241 18.97 26.50 -7.00
CA HIS A 241 18.61 25.15 -7.40
C HIS A 241 19.73 24.57 -8.29
N PRO A 242 20.13 23.29 -8.15
CA PRO A 242 21.28 22.75 -8.88
C PRO A 242 21.16 22.83 -10.41
N SER A 243 19.92 22.83 -10.93
CA SER A 243 19.62 22.83 -12.37
C SER A 243 19.13 24.16 -12.96
N THR A 244 18.92 25.22 -12.16
CA THR A 244 18.41 26.52 -12.63
C THR A 244 19.08 27.67 -11.89
#